data_AF-A0A662C0Z5-F1
#
_entry.id   AF-A0A662C0Z5-F1
#
_cell.length_a   1.000
_cell.length_b   1.000
_cell.length_c   1.000
_cell.angle_alpha   90.00
_cell.angle_beta   90.00
_cell.angle_gamma   90.00
#
_symmetry.space_group_name_H-M   'P 1'
#
loop_
_entity.id
_entity.type
_entity.pdbx_description
1 polymer ?
#
loop_
_entity_poly.entity_id
_entity_poly.type
_entity_poly.pdbx_seq_one_letter_code
_entity_poly.pdbx_strand_id
1 'polypeptide(L)'
;HSNESTYPWYANIAPVKWWIYDHINEGREDLNFSVWNTLSKADQAEALDDIATAVMEGEMPLKPYPVTHPKAKLSEADRQSISDWTEILAEKLFE
;
A
#
# COMPACT_ATOMS: atom_id res chain seq x y z
N HIS A 1 2.43 2.10 -3.16
CA HIS A 1 1.83 2.21 -4.49
C HIS A 1 2.11 3.59 -5.08
N SER A 2 2.98 3.69 -6.09
CA SER A 2 3.33 4.96 -6.76
C SER A 2 3.58 4.70 -8.24
N ASN A 3 3.66 5.76 -9.05
CA ASN A 3 4.03 5.68 -10.46
C ASN A 3 5.51 5.30 -10.68
N GLU A 4 6.30 5.20 -9.62
CA GLU A 4 7.74 4.88 -9.64
C GLU A 4 8.02 3.45 -9.16
N SER A 5 7.31 2.48 -9.71
CA SER A 5 7.53 1.07 -9.34
C SER A 5 8.86 0.54 -9.88
N THR A 6 9.66 -0.04 -8.98
CA THR A 6 10.85 -0.81 -9.38
C THR A 6 10.45 -2.24 -9.69
N TYR A 7 10.61 -2.63 -10.95
CA TYR A 7 10.26 -3.97 -11.41
C TYR A 7 11.46 -4.93 -11.30
N PRO A 8 11.28 -6.15 -10.75
CA PRO A 8 12.31 -7.17 -10.80
C PRO A 8 12.52 -7.65 -12.24
N TRP A 9 13.69 -8.24 -12.52
CA TRP A 9 14.04 -8.71 -13.88
C TRP A 9 13.00 -9.66 -14.50
N TYR A 10 12.35 -10.48 -13.67
CA TYR A 10 11.34 -11.45 -14.12
C TYR A 10 9.96 -10.83 -14.39
N ALA A 11 9.75 -9.54 -14.09
CA ALA A 11 8.49 -8.85 -14.38
C ALA A 11 8.22 -8.68 -15.89
N ASN A 12 9.18 -9.02 -16.75
CA ASN A 12 9.01 -9.03 -18.20
C ASN A 12 8.66 -10.40 -18.79
N ILE A 13 8.55 -11.45 -17.96
CA ILE A 13 8.35 -12.83 -18.41
C ILE A 13 6.89 -13.25 -18.21
N ALA A 14 6.20 -13.64 -19.28
CA ALA A 14 4.84 -14.18 -19.17
C ALA A 14 4.84 -15.64 -18.66
N PRO A 15 3.83 -16.07 -17.89
CA PRO A 15 2.64 -15.31 -17.46
C PRO A 15 2.86 -14.45 -16.19
N VAL A 16 4.02 -14.54 -15.54
CA VAL A 16 4.34 -13.84 -14.28
C VAL A 16 4.19 -12.31 -14.42
N LYS A 17 4.56 -11.77 -15.59
CA LYS A 17 4.34 -10.37 -15.95
C LYS A 17 2.90 -9.94 -15.72
N TRP A 18 1.91 -10.69 -16.22
CA TRP A 18 0.51 -10.28 -16.10
C TRP A 18 0.09 -10.18 -14.64
N TRP A 19 0.43 -11.19 -13.85
CA TRP A 19 0.13 -11.19 -12.41
C TRP A 19 0.77 -10.01 -11.67
N ILE A 20 2.04 -9.70 -11.93
CA ILE A 20 2.73 -8.57 -11.29
C ILE A 20 2.11 -7.23 -11.68
N TYR A 21 1.81 -7.03 -12.96
CA TYR A 21 1.22 -5.79 -13.43
C TYR A 21 -0.20 -5.59 -12.93
N ASP A 22 -0.98 -6.67 -12.85
CA ASP A 22 -2.33 -6.67 -12.29
C ASP A 22 -2.32 -6.18 -10.83
N HIS A 23 -1.53 -6.82 -9.96
CA HIS A 23 -1.39 -6.41 -8.55
C HIS A 23 -0.87 -4.98 -8.38
N ILE A 24 0.06 -4.54 -9.24
CA ILE A 24 0.57 -3.17 -9.17
C ILE A 24 -0.48 -2.15 -9.60
N ASN A 25 -1.31 -2.49 -10.59
CA ASN A 25 -2.38 -1.62 -11.07
C ASN A 25 -3.51 -1.56 -10.05
N GLU A 26 -4.00 -2.69 -9.57
CA GLU A 26 -5.03 -2.78 -8.51
C GLU A 26 -4.61 -1.98 -7.28
N GLY A 27 -3.42 -2.22 -6.75
CA GLY A 27 -2.93 -1.45 -5.60
C GLY A 27 -2.84 0.06 -5.86
N ARG A 28 -2.57 0.50 -7.09
CA ARG A 28 -2.57 1.93 -7.45
C ARG A 28 -3.97 2.51 -7.65
N GLU A 29 -4.94 1.69 -8.01
CA GLU A 29 -6.34 2.10 -8.10
C GLU A 29 -6.88 2.40 -6.70
N ASP A 30 -6.53 1.57 -5.71
CA ASP A 30 -6.92 1.78 -4.31
C ASP A 30 -6.13 2.93 -3.65
N LEU A 31 -4.82 3.01 -3.90
CA LEU A 31 -3.96 4.02 -3.28
C LEU A 31 -2.81 4.39 -4.20
N ASN A 32 -2.63 5.66 -4.56
CA ASN A 32 -1.45 6.09 -5.32
C ASN A 32 -0.79 7.33 -4.72
N PHE A 33 0.35 7.12 -4.07
CA PHE A 33 1.11 8.20 -3.44
C PHE A 33 1.65 9.23 -4.43
N SER A 34 1.77 8.91 -5.73
CA SER A 34 2.17 9.88 -6.75
C SER A 34 1.13 10.97 -7.01
N VAL A 35 -0.14 10.72 -6.66
CA VAL A 35 -1.23 11.70 -6.79
C VAL A 35 -1.74 12.19 -5.44
N TRP A 36 -1.05 11.86 -4.35
CA TRP A 36 -1.46 12.21 -2.98
C TRP A 36 -1.82 13.69 -2.83
N ASN A 37 -0.94 14.58 -3.32
CA ASN A 37 -1.12 16.02 -3.21
C ASN A 37 -2.22 16.60 -4.11
N THR A 38 -2.83 15.80 -4.99
CA THR A 38 -3.97 16.22 -5.82
C THR A 38 -5.31 15.78 -5.26
N LEU A 39 -5.31 14.88 -4.26
CA LEU A 39 -6.51 14.42 -3.56
C LEU A 39 -7.07 15.54 -2.67
N SER A 40 -8.39 15.52 -2.43
CA SER A 40 -8.98 16.39 -1.40
C SER A 40 -8.54 15.94 0.00
N LYS A 41 -8.65 16.81 1.01
CA LYS A 41 -8.37 16.42 2.41
C LYS A 41 -9.26 15.25 2.87
N ALA A 42 -10.49 15.18 2.38
CA ALA A 42 -11.41 14.09 2.69
C ALA A 42 -10.93 12.77 2.08
N ASP A 43 -10.58 12.76 0.78
CA ASP A 43 -10.07 11.55 0.11
C ASP A 43 -8.73 11.09 0.70
N GLN A 44 -7.88 12.03 1.13
CA GLN A 44 -6.65 11.70 1.85
C GLN A 44 -6.95 11.04 3.20
N ALA A 45 -7.95 11.51 3.94
CA ALA A 45 -8.34 10.92 5.22
C ALA A 45 -8.95 9.53 5.05
N GLU A 46 -9.81 9.32 4.04
CA GLU A 46 -10.34 8.01 3.66
C GLU A 46 -9.21 7.04 3.29
N ALA A 47 -8.26 7.47 2.45
CA ALA A 47 -7.10 6.65 2.11
C ALA A 47 -6.22 6.29 3.32
N LEU A 48 -6.14 7.13 4.36
CA LEU A 48 -5.42 6.80 5.60
C LEU A 48 -6.16 5.74 6.43
N ASP A 49 -7.49 5.83 6.50
CA ASP A 49 -8.33 4.83 7.16
C ASP A 49 -8.24 3.47 6.45
N ASP A 50 -8.26 3.47 5.12
CA ASP A 50 -8.08 2.27 4.31
C ASP A 50 -6.70 1.62 4.50
N ILE A 51 -5.64 2.43 4.63
CA ILE A 51 -4.29 1.92 4.95
C ILE A 51 -4.29 1.21 6.30
N ALA A 52 -4.88 1.82 7.34
CA ALA A 52 -4.96 1.24 8.67
C ALA A 52 -5.72 -0.10 8.62
N THR A 53 -6.89 -0.10 7.98
CA THR A 53 -7.75 -1.27 7.83
C THR A 53 -7.03 -2.41 7.09
N ALA A 54 -6.50 -2.16 5.90
CA ALA A 54 -5.83 -3.18 5.09
C ALA A 54 -4.63 -3.81 5.81
N VAL A 55 -3.90 -3.02 6.61
CA VAL A 55 -2.78 -3.52 7.41
C VAL A 55 -3.28 -4.27 8.65
N MET A 56 -4.26 -3.77 9.39
CA MET A 56 -4.74 -4.44 10.61
C MET A 56 -5.49 -5.75 10.31
N GLU A 57 -6.24 -5.81 9.21
CA GLU A 57 -6.95 -7.01 8.77
C GLU A 57 -6.03 -8.04 8.08
N GLY A 58 -4.77 -7.67 7.83
CA GLY A 58 -3.79 -8.55 7.21
C GLY A 58 -4.03 -8.79 5.72
N GLU A 59 -4.75 -7.88 5.05
CA GLU A 59 -4.85 -7.81 3.60
C GLU A 59 -3.50 -7.40 2.99
N MET A 60 -2.79 -6.49 3.68
CA MET A 60 -1.48 -6.01 3.31
C MET A 60 -0.35 -6.49 4.25
N PRO A 61 0.81 -6.88 3.69
CA PRO A 61 1.03 -7.16 2.26
C PRO A 61 0.24 -8.40 1.81
N LEU A 62 0.00 -8.54 0.50
CA LEU A 62 -0.60 -9.74 -0.10
C LEU A 62 -0.02 -11.01 0.54
N LYS A 63 -0.89 -11.91 1.01
CA LYS A 63 -0.49 -13.14 1.74
C LYS A 63 0.68 -13.93 1.14
N PRO A 64 0.79 -14.17 -0.19
CA PRO A 64 1.93 -14.88 -0.78
C PRO A 64 3.22 -14.04 -0.87
N TYR A 65 3.14 -12.71 -0.79
CA TYR A 65 4.28 -11.83 -1.03
C TYR A 65 5.42 -12.02 -0.01
N PRO A 66 5.18 -12.09 1.32
CA PRO A 66 6.24 -12.35 2.30
C PRO A 66 6.98 -13.68 2.14
N VAL A 67 6.41 -14.66 1.43
CA VAL A 67 7.06 -15.97 1.19
C VAL A 67 8.35 -15.81 0.40
N THR A 68 8.34 -14.92 -0.59
CA THR A 68 9.51 -14.59 -1.43
C THR A 68 10.17 -13.27 -1.04
N HIS A 69 9.48 -12.44 -0.25
CA HIS A 69 9.95 -11.15 0.26
C HIS A 69 9.87 -11.10 1.79
N PRO A 70 10.70 -11.86 2.52
CA PRO A 70 10.56 -11.99 3.98
C PRO A 70 10.71 -10.65 4.73
N LYS A 71 11.43 -9.68 4.15
CA LYS A 71 11.56 -8.32 4.69
C LYS A 71 10.26 -7.51 4.67
N ALA A 72 9.26 -7.93 3.89
CA ALA A 72 7.96 -7.28 3.83
C ALA A 72 6.98 -7.81 4.89
N LYS A 73 7.36 -8.83 5.67
CA LYS A 73 6.51 -9.36 6.72
C LYS A 73 6.36 -8.33 7.84
N LEU A 74 5.14 -7.87 8.06
CA LEU A 74 4.79 -6.98 9.17
C LEU A 74 4.57 -7.79 10.45
N SER A 75 5.23 -7.38 11.53
CA SER A 75 4.89 -7.79 12.89
C SER A 75 3.68 -7.01 13.40
N GLU A 76 3.10 -7.45 14.52
CA GLU A 76 2.00 -6.70 15.15
C GLU A 76 2.39 -5.28 15.52
N ALA A 77 3.63 -5.08 15.98
CA ALA A 77 4.15 -3.76 16.30
C ALA A 77 4.31 -2.87 15.05
N ASP A 78 4.69 -3.46 13.91
CA ASP A 78 4.76 -2.72 12.64
C ASP A 78 3.36 -2.30 12.18
N ARG A 79 2.37 -3.20 12.31
CA ARG A 79 0.96 -2.93 11.97
C ARG A 79 0.41 -1.78 12.80
N GLN A 80 0.61 -1.85 14.12
CA GLN A 80 0.19 -0.78 15.03
C GLN A 80 0.89 0.55 14.71
N SER A 81 2.18 0.52 14.41
CA SER A 81 2.93 1.74 14.07
C SER A 81 2.41 2.41 12.80
N ILE A 82 1.94 1.63 11.83
CA ILE A 82 1.30 2.15 10.61
C ILE A 82 -0.07 2.74 10.95
N SER A 83 -0.90 2.05 11.74
CA SER A 83 -2.21 2.54 12.19
C SER A 83 -2.12 3.86 12.97
N ASP A 84 -1.17 3.95 13.89
CA ASP A 84 -0.95 5.17 14.68
C ASP A 84 -0.51 6.33 13.77
N TRP A 85 0.34 6.04 12.78
CA TRP A 85 0.79 7.04 11.81
C TRP A 85 -0.36 7.56 10.95
N THR A 86 -1.25 6.69 10.49
CA THR A 86 -2.42 7.08 9.68
C THR A 86 -3.36 7.98 10.48
N GLU A 87 -3.64 7.65 11.74
CA GLU A 87 -4.47 8.48 12.62
C GLU A 87 -3.87 9.87 12.83
N ILE A 88 -2.59 9.94 13.23
CA ILE A 88 -1.89 11.21 13.46
C ILE A 88 -1.85 12.07 12.20
N LEU A 89 -1.65 11.46 11.03
CA LEU A 89 -1.61 12.21 9.77
C LEU A 89 -3.01 12.71 9.39
N ALA A 90 -4.06 11.91 9.60
CA ALA A 90 -5.43 12.29 9.31
C ALA A 90 -5.88 13.49 10.16
N GLU A 91 -5.53 13.52 11.46
CA GLU A 91 -5.78 14.67 12.33
C GLU A 91 -5.12 15.94 11.79
N LYS A 92 -3.84 15.85 11.40
CA LYS A 92 -3.06 16.97 10.83
C LYS A 92 -3.59 17.50 9.52
N LEU A 93 -4.36 16.71 8.75
CA LEU A 93 -4.97 17.21 7.52
C LEU A 93 -5.98 18.32 7.79
N PHE A 94 -6.63 18.32 8.96
CA PHE A 94 -7.70 19.25 9.29
C PHE A 94 -7.32 20.35 10.29
N GLU A 95 -6.09 20.33 10.79
CA GLU A 95 -5.42 21.48 11.42
C GLU A 95 -5.14 22.61 10.40
#